data_AF-A0A2W6ZUF7-F1
#
_entry.id   AF-A0A2W6ZUF7-F1
#
_cell.length_a   1.000
_cell.length_b   1.000
_cell.length_c   1.000
_cell.angle_alpha   90.00
_cell.angle_beta   90.00
_cell.angle_gamma   90.00
#
_symmetry.space_group_name_H-M   'P 1'
#
loop_
_entity.id
_entity.type
_entity.pdbx_description
1 polymer ?
#
loop_
_entity_poly.entity_id
_entity_poly.type
_entity_poly.pdbx_seq_one_letter_code
_entity_poly.pdbx_strand_id
1 'polypeptide(L)' 'MTKPDFSQMSRQELRAYVLAHRDDDEAIEALIHRGNSNSAVYPFPQTENDLKVMEVILQEKLAKNG' A
#
# COMPACT_ATOMS: atom_id res chain seq x y z
N MET A 1 -5.88 19.72 18.09
CA MET A 1 -5.33 18.46 18.62
C MET A 1 -3.93 18.30 18.09
N THR A 2 -3.01 17.77 18.88
CA THR A 2 -1.65 17.45 18.42
C THR A 2 -1.68 16.15 17.63
N LYS A 3 -1.09 16.13 16.43
CA LYS A 3 -0.97 14.90 15.65
C LYS A 3 -0.01 13.92 16.34
N PRO A 4 -0.26 12.60 16.24
CA PRO A 4 0.69 11.60 16.73
C PRO A 4 2.01 11.64 15.95
N ASP A 5 3.09 11.15 16.56
CA ASP A 5 4.34 10.88 15.84
C ASP A 5 4.23 9.54 15.10
N PHE A 6 3.98 9.60 13.79
CA PHE A 6 3.86 8.41 12.95
C PHE A 6 5.14 7.60 12.84
N SER A 7 6.32 8.15 13.17
CA SER A 7 7.59 7.40 13.13
C SER A 7 7.67 6.36 14.24
N GLN A 8 7.01 6.60 15.37
CA GLN A 8 7.04 5.74 16.55
C GLN A 8 5.99 4.63 16.52
N MET A 9 5.00 4.71 15.63
CA MET A 9 3.97 3.68 15.50
C MET A 9 4.54 2.39 14.92
N SER A 10 4.00 1.24 15.30
CA SER A 10 4.14 0.02 14.51
C SER A 10 3.38 0.15 13.19
N ARG A 11 3.67 -0.73 12.22
CA ARG A 11 2.95 -0.73 10.94
C ARG A 11 1.46 -1.05 11.10
N GLN A 12 1.08 -1.84 12.11
CA GLN A 12 -0.33 -2.16 12.37
C GLN A 12 -1.06 -0.95 12.96
N GLU A 13 -0.46 -0.26 13.92
CA GLU A 13 -1.03 0.95 14.51
C GLU A 13 -1.20 2.07 13.48
N LEU A 14 -0.18 2.32 12.64
CA LEU A 14 -0.27 3.33 11.59
C LEU A 14 -1.37 3.00 10.58
N ARG A 15 -1.54 1.73 10.21
CA ARG A 15 -2.65 1.28 9.35
C ARG A 15 -4.01 1.53 9.98
N ALA A 16 -4.17 1.18 11.26
CA ALA A 16 -5.42 1.41 11.98
C ALA A 16 -5.74 2.91 12.07
N TYR A 17 -4.73 3.75 12.32
CA TYR A 17 -4.88 5.21 12.35
C TYR A 17 -5.33 5.76 11.00
N VAL A 18 -4.65 5.41 9.89
CA VAL A 18 -5.01 5.86 8.54
C VAL A 18 -6.43 5.44 8.17
N LEU A 19 -6.86 4.24 8.56
CA LEU A 19 -8.23 3.78 8.28
C LEU A 19 -9.29 4.60 9.02
N ALA A 20 -8.99 5.10 10.22
CA ALA A 20 -9.86 5.97 11.00
C ALA A 20 -9.79 7.45 10.57
N HIS A 21 -8.70 7.87 9.92
CA HIS A 21 -8.42 9.25 9.52
C HIS A 21 -8.05 9.30 8.04
N ARG A 22 -9.02 8.97 7.18
CA ARG A 22 -8.78 8.77 5.73
C ARG A 22 -8.38 10.03 4.96
N ASP A 23 -8.55 11.21 5.56
CA ASP A 23 -8.20 12.51 4.97
C ASP A 23 -6.90 13.11 5.56
N ASP A 24 -6.17 12.37 6.42
CA ASP A 24 -4.88 12.81 6.98
C ASP A 24 -3.75 12.40 6.03
N ASP A 25 -3.45 13.28 5.07
CA ASP A 25 -2.43 13.07 4.04
C ASP A 25 -1.05 12.72 4.63
N GLU A 26 -0.68 13.32 5.77
CA GLU A 26 0.60 13.04 6.44
C GLU A 26 0.66 11.59 6.97
N ALA A 27 -0.47 11.06 7.48
CA ALA A 27 -0.54 9.68 7.95
C ALA A 27 -0.48 8.70 6.77
N ILE A 28 -1.14 9.04 5.66
CA ILE A 28 -1.12 8.27 4.41
C ILE A 28 0.31 8.24 3.85
N GLU A 29 0.97 9.38 3.77
CA GLU A 29 2.35 9.51 3.32
C GLU A 29 3.31 8.70 4.21
N ALA A 30 3.17 8.79 5.54
CA ALA A 30 3.97 8.01 6.47
C ALA A 30 3.78 6.49 6.26
N LEU A 31 2.57 6.05 5.91
CA LEU A 31 2.31 4.64 5.62
C LEU A 31 2.94 4.20 4.29
N ILE A 32 2.87 5.03 3.26
CA ILE A 32 3.48 4.77 1.93
C ILE A 32 5.00 4.61 2.06
N HIS A 33 5.66 5.49 2.82
CA HIS A 33 7.11 5.44 3.05
C HIS A 33 7.61 4.17 3.76
N ARG A 34 6.72 3.42 4.44
CA ARG A 34 7.07 2.12 5.04
C ARG A 34 7.07 0.97 4.03
N GLY A 35 6.86 1.23 2.74
CA GLY A 35 7.00 0.23 1.68
C GLY A 35 8.41 -0.36 1.65
N ASN A 36 8.52 -1.67 1.41
CA ASN A 36 9.82 -2.30 1.21
C ASN A 36 10.37 -1.89 -0.17
N SER A 37 11.51 -1.19 -0.19
CA SER A 37 12.18 -0.72 -1.42
C SER A 37 12.59 -1.84 -2.38
N ASN A 38 12.73 -3.08 -1.88
CA ASN A 38 13.08 -4.26 -2.68
C ASN A 38 11.84 -4.99 -3.24
N SER A 39 10.63 -4.44 -3.07
CA SER A 39 9.41 -5.03 -3.60
C SER A 39 9.37 -4.94 -5.11
N ALA A 40 8.81 -5.96 -5.77
CA ALA A 40 8.54 -5.91 -7.20
C ALA A 40 7.64 -4.71 -7.54
N VAL A 41 8.06 -3.93 -8.54
CA VAL A 41 7.31 -2.78 -9.05
C VAL A 41 6.41 -3.26 -10.18
N TYR A 42 5.12 -2.90 -10.11
CA TYR A 42 4.13 -3.21 -11.13
C TYR A 42 3.69 -1.89 -11.77
N PRO A 43 4.02 -1.64 -13.05
CA PRO A 43 3.61 -0.42 -13.72
C PRO A 43 2.08 -0.38 -13.87
N PHE A 44 1.52 0.83 -13.89
CA PHE A 44 0.10 1.00 -14.19
C PHE A 44 -0.15 0.62 -15.66
N PRO A 45 -1.13 -0.25 -15.95
CA PRO A 45 -1.40 -0.74 -17.30
C PRO A 45 -1.80 0.41 -18.24
N GLN A 46 -1.20 0.48 -19.42
CA GLN A 46 -1.47 1.52 -20.42
C GLN A 46 -2.32 0.99 -21.59
N THR A 47 -2.37 -0.33 -21.76
CA THR A 47 -3.10 -1.01 -22.83
C THR A 47 -4.00 -2.12 -22.29
N GLU A 48 -4.91 -2.62 -23.13
CA GLU A 48 -5.73 -3.79 -22.80
C GLU A 48 -4.88 -5.05 -22.55
N ASN A 49 -3.74 -5.18 -23.24
CA ASN A 49 -2.84 -6.29 -23.00
C ASN A 49 -2.17 -6.18 -21.63
N ASP A 50 -1.78 -4.96 -21.21
CA ASP A 50 -1.21 -4.73 -19.89
C ASP A 50 -2.22 -5.05 -18.78
N LEU A 51 -3.50 -4.74 -19.00
CA LEU A 51 -4.59 -5.12 -18.08
C LEU A 51 -4.69 -6.64 -17.92
N LYS A 52 -4.60 -7.40 -19.01
CA LYS A 52 -4.61 -8.87 -18.97
C LYS A 52 -3.38 -9.42 -18.23
N VAL A 53 -2.21 -8.84 -18.45
CA VAL A 53 -0.99 -9.21 -17.72
C VAL A 53 -1.14 -8.94 -16.22
N MET A 54 -1.68 -7.77 -15.86
CA MET A 54 -1.95 -7.42 -14.46
C MET A 54 -2.93 -8.40 -13.82
N GLU A 55 -4.00 -8.79 -14.51
CA GLU A 55 -4.96 -9.78 -14.03
C GLU A 55 -4.29 -11.12 -13.70
N VAL A 56 -3.46 -11.65 -14.61
CA VAL A 56 -2.72 -12.89 -14.40
C VAL A 56 -1.82 -12.80 -13.17
N ILE A 57 -1.07 -11.70 -13.02
CA ILE A 57 -0.19 -11.46 -11.87
C ILE A 57 -1.00 -11.48 -10.55
N LEU A 58 -2.18 -10.85 -10.53
CA LEU A 58 -3.03 -10.83 -9.34
C LEU A 58 -3.54 -12.23 -8.99
N GLN A 59 -3.99 -13.00 -9.98
CA GLN A 59 -4.45 -14.38 -9.79
C GLN A 59 -3.34 -15.26 -9.21
N GLU A 60 -2.12 -15.19 -9.76
CA GLU A 60 -0.97 -15.94 -9.25
C GLU A 60 -0.64 -15.58 -7.80
N LYS A 61 -0.72 -14.29 -7.43
CA LYS A 61 -0.46 -13.84 -6.06
C LYS A 61 -1.51 -14.33 -5.07
N LEU A 62 -2.78 -14.34 -5.47
CA LEU A 62 -3.86 -14.86 -4.64
C LEU A 62 -3.67 -16.37 -4.42
N ALA A 63 -3.34 -17.12 -5.47
CA ALA A 63 -3.10 -18.56 -5.39
C ALA A 63 -1.90 -18.94 -4.51
N LYS A 64 -0.85 -18.09 -4.45
CA LYS A 64 0.33 -18.30 -3.59
C LYS A 64 0.11 -17.94 -2.12
N ASN A 65 -0.90 -17.10 -1.82
CA ASN A 65 -1.15 -16.57 -0.49
C ASN A 65 -2.40 -17.16 0.19
N GLY A 66 -3.14 -18.05 -0.48
CA GLY A 66 -4.20 -18.88 0.11
C GLY A 66 -3.64 -20.21 0.61
#